data_AF-A0A2V8JMD7-F1
#
_entry.id   AF-A0A2V8JMD7-F1
#
_cell.length_a   1.000
_cell.length_b   1.000
_cell.length_c   1.000
_cell.angle_alpha   90.00
_cell.angle_beta   90.00
_cell.angle_gamma   90.00
#
_symmetry.space_group_name_H-M   'P 1'
#
loop_
_entity.id
_entity.type
_entity.pdbx_description
1 polymer ?
#
loop_
_entity_poly.entity_id
_entity_poly.type
_entity_poly.pdbx_seq_one_letter_code
_entity_poly.pdbx_strand_id
1 'polypeptide(L)' 'MSRNLLVCVLAVGFGLSLTAVPLLAHHSFAAEYDGTKPVKVTGKVVKVEWMNPHIWFYVEGK' A
#
# COMPACT_ATOMS: atom_id res chain seq x y z
N MET A 1 -5.30 24.80 -33.47
CA MET A 1 -5.23 24.93 -32.00
C MET A 1 -4.19 26.01 -31.67
N SER A 2 -4.52 27.04 -30.88
CA SER A 2 -3.53 28.09 -30.58
C SER A 2 -2.39 27.51 -29.74
N ARG A 3 -1.15 27.96 -29.98
CA ARG A 3 0.05 27.46 -29.30
C ARG A 3 -0.09 27.58 -27.76
N ASN A 4 -0.81 28.59 -27.30
CA ASN A 4 -1.10 28.84 -25.89
C ASN A 4 -2.08 27.81 -25.32
N LEU A 5 -3.07 27.37 -26.10
CA LEU A 5 -4.02 26.33 -25.66
C LEU A 5 -3.31 24.98 -25.48
N LEU A 6 -2.38 24.66 -26.37
CA LEU A 6 -1.59 23.42 -26.26
C LEU A 6 -0.72 23.41 -25.00
N VAL A 7 -0.07 24.53 -24.67
CA VAL A 7 0.75 24.67 -23.45
C VAL A 7 -0.10 24.54 -22.19
N CYS A 8 -1.28 25.18 -22.14
CA CYS A 8 -2.18 25.06 -21.00
C CYS A 8 -2.65 23.62 -20.79
N VAL A 9 -3.02 22.91 -21.85
CA VAL A 9 -3.46 21.51 -21.76
C VAL A 9 -2.35 20.60 -21.24
N LEU A 10 -1.11 20.79 -21.72
CA LEU A 10 0.04 20.02 -21.25
C LEU A 10 0.39 20.32 -19.79
N ALA A 11 0.34 21.60 -19.37
CA ALA A 11 0.62 22.00 -18.00
C ALA A 11 -0.41 21.44 -17.01
N VAL A 12 -1.70 21.47 -17.37
CA VAL A 12 -2.78 20.90 -16.55
C VAL A 12 -2.67 19.37 -16.48
N GLY A 13 -2.41 18.70 -17.61
CA GLY A 13 -2.21 17.26 -17.64
C GLY A 13 -1.03 16.80 -16.79
N PHE A 14 0.10 17.53 -16.85
CA PHE A 14 1.26 17.26 -16.00
C PHE A 14 0.96 17.50 -14.51
N GLY A 15 0.33 18.62 -14.17
CA GLY A 15 -0.08 18.91 -12.79
C GLY A 15 -1.02 17.85 -12.19
N LEU A 16 -1.97 17.34 -12.99
CA LEU A 16 -2.86 16.24 -12.59
C LEU A 16 -2.12 14.91 -12.42
N SER A 17 -1.10 14.63 -13.22
CA SER A 17 -0.31 13.39 -13.06
C SER A 17 0.50 13.35 -11.76
N LEU A 18 0.90 14.51 -11.23
CA LEU A 18 1.63 14.61 -9.96
C LEU A 18 0.77 14.28 -8.73
N THR A 19 -0.56 14.34 -8.81
CA THR A 19 -1.44 13.96 -7.70
C THR A 19 -1.68 12.45 -7.60
N ALA A 20 -1.28 11.67 -8.63
CA ALA A 20 -1.38 10.21 -8.63
C ALA A 20 -0.20 9.50 -7.93
N VAL A 21 0.81 10.25 -7.48
CA VAL A 21 2.02 9.70 -6.83
C VAL A 21 1.76 8.88 -5.55
N PRO A 22 0.74 9.13 -4.69
CA PRO A 22 0.62 8.37 -3.44
C PRO A 22 0.18 6.90 -3.62
N LEU A 23 -0.13 6.43 -4.83
CA LEU A 23 -0.57 5.04 -5.03
C LEU A 23 0.54 3.99 -4.82
N LEU A 24 1.82 4.39 -4.86
CA LEU A 24 2.96 3.46 -4.82
C LEU A 24 3.52 3.19 -3.41
N ALA A 25 2.91 3.73 -2.34
CA ALA A 25 3.45 3.66 -0.97
C ALA A 25 2.65 2.76 0.01
N HIS A 26 2.00 1.68 -0.45
CA HIS A 26 1.14 0.83 0.40
C HIS A 26 1.70 -0.57 0.70
N HIS A 27 2.90 -0.72 1.25
CA HIS A 27 3.36 -2.05 1.67
C HIS A 27 4.00 -2.06 3.06
N SER A 28 3.17 -1.86 4.08
CA SER A 28 3.52 -2.09 5.51
C SER A 28 4.14 -3.47 5.74
N PHE A 29 3.71 -4.49 4.98
CA PHE A 29 4.21 -5.85 5.11
C PHE A 29 5.73 -5.96 4.99
N ALA A 30 6.34 -5.29 4.01
CA ALA A 30 7.79 -5.39 3.76
C ALA A 30 8.62 -4.56 4.76
N ALA A 31 7.99 -3.68 5.55
CA ALA A 31 8.66 -2.96 6.63
C ALA A 31 8.91 -3.86 7.84
N GLU A 32 7.95 -4.73 8.16
CA GLU A 32 8.04 -5.65 9.31
C GLU A 32 8.54 -7.06 8.95
N TYR A 33 8.30 -7.54 7.73
CA TYR A 33 8.49 -8.95 7.37
C TYR A 33 9.32 -9.14 6.09
N ASP A 34 10.21 -10.13 6.13
CA ASP A 34 10.95 -10.61 4.95
C ASP A 34 10.14 -11.70 4.23
N GLY A 35 9.52 -11.34 3.11
CA GLY A 35 8.70 -12.25 2.30
C GLY A 35 9.45 -13.46 1.73
N THR A 36 10.78 -13.47 1.78
CA THR A 36 11.60 -14.61 1.33
C THR A 36 11.83 -15.67 2.41
N LYS A 37 11.43 -15.40 3.66
CA LYS A 37 11.68 -16.25 4.83
C LYS A 37 10.38 -16.66 5.53
N PRO A 38 9.57 -17.55 4.93
CA PRO A 38 8.33 -18.00 5.55
C PRO A 38 8.60 -18.81 6.82
N VAL A 39 7.76 -18.60 7.84
CA VAL A 39 7.73 -19.38 9.08
C VAL A 39 6.37 -20.05 9.25
N LYS A 40 6.35 -21.23 9.86
CA LYS A 40 5.10 -21.94 10.20
C LYS A 40 4.75 -21.66 11.66
N VAL A 41 3.59 -21.05 11.87
CA VAL A 41 3.01 -20.84 13.21
C VAL A 41 1.92 -21.89 13.44
N THR A 42 1.88 -22.50 14.62
CA THR A 42 0.83 -23.45 15.02
C THR A 42 0.47 -23.21 16.47
N GLY A 43 -0.82 -23.12 16.75
CA GLY A 43 -1.31 -22.79 18.07
C GLY A 43 -2.79 -22.40 18.04
N LYS A 44 -3.32 -21.95 19.19
CA LYS A 44 -4.71 -21.49 19.30
C LYS A 44 -4.79 -20.01 18.94
N VAL A 45 -5.69 -19.62 18.03
CA VAL A 45 -5.98 -18.20 17.80
C VAL A 45 -6.74 -17.66 19.01
N VAL A 46 -6.14 -16.69 19.71
CA VAL A 46 -6.71 -16.11 20.94
C VAL A 46 -7.31 -14.72 20.72
N LYS A 47 -6.91 -14.02 19.66
CA LYS A 47 -7.44 -12.70 19.29
C LYS A 47 -7.28 -12.45 17.80
N VAL A 48 -8.20 -11.68 17.24
CA VAL A 48 -8.13 -11.15 15.87
C VAL A 48 -8.39 -9.66 15.92
N GLU A 49 -7.54 -8.88 15.25
CA GLU A 49 -7.76 -7.44 15.04
C GLU A 49 -7.95 -7.15 13.56
N TRP A 50 -9.03 -6.43 13.26
CA TRP A 50 -9.42 -6.04 11.91
C TRP A 50 -9.10 -4.56 11.68
N MET A 51 -8.33 -4.24 10.65
CA MET A 51 -7.97 -2.86 10.34
C MET A 51 -7.72 -2.72 8.83
N ASN A 52 -8.72 -2.28 8.06
CA ASN A 52 -8.60 -2.17 6.60
C ASN A 52 -7.33 -1.37 6.18
N PRO A 53 -6.41 -1.96 5.37
CA PRO A 53 -6.54 -3.19 4.58
C PRO A 53 -5.91 -4.46 5.19
N HIS A 54 -5.47 -4.43 6.44
CA HIS A 54 -4.74 -5.49 7.13
C HIS A 54 -5.50 -6.15 8.29
N ILE A 55 -5.01 -7.32 8.70
CA ILE A 55 -5.57 -8.14 9.79
C ILE A 55 -4.40 -8.70 10.59
N TRP A 56 -4.54 -8.75 11.91
CA TRP A 56 -3.57 -9.38 12.81
C TRP A 56 -4.20 -10.55 13.56
N PHE A 57 -3.52 -11.70 13.52
CA PHE A 57 -3.86 -12.89 14.30
C PHE A 57 -2.89 -13.05 15.46
N TYR A 58 -3.43 -13.21 16.67
CA TYR A 58 -2.64 -13.51 17.85
C TYR A 58 -2.81 -15.00 18.14
N VAL A 59 -1.70 -15.72 18.09
CA VAL A 59 -1.67 -17.18 18.25
C VAL A 59 -0.90 -17.52 19.53
N GLU A 60 -1.56 -18.24 20.43
CA GLU A 60 -0.92 -18.84 21.60
C GLU A 60 -0.19 -20.12 21.17
N GLY A 61 1.12 -20.16 21.40
CA GLY A 61 1.95 -21.33 21.14
C GLY A 61 1.55 -22.53 22.00
N LYS A 62 1.91 -23.74 21.55
CA LYS A 62 1.76 -24.95 22.36
C LYS A 62 2.74 -24.98 23.53
#